data_AF-R9PNI6-F1
#
_entry.id   AF-R9PNI6-F1
#
_cell.length_a   1.000
_cell.length_b   1.000
_cell.length_c   1.000
_cell.angle_alpha   90.00
_cell.angle_beta   90.00
_cell.angle_gamma   90.00
#
_symmetry.space_group_name_H-M   'P 1'
#
loop_
_entity.id
_entity.type
_entity.pdbx_description
1 polymer ?
#
loop_
_entity_poly.entity_id
_entity_poly.type
_entity_poly.pdbx_seq_one_letter_code
_entity_poly.pdbx_strand_id
1 'polypeptide(L)'
;MDVKPYIDYFEEIAHLERDKQFDLLEQACEQINASSPLPVFPLITHLVRLGLLLLLLGGSYLLFGLTIWILALAGVLGLLAARVVSSEITDTLIRKALKSLLLE
;
A
#
# COMPACT_ATOMS: atom_id res chain seq x y z
N MET A 1 -3.26 1.89 -11.75
CA MET A 1 -3.24 0.65 -10.95
C MET A 1 -4.32 -0.26 -11.50
N ASP A 2 -4.13 -1.57 -11.55
CA ASP A 2 -5.24 -2.46 -11.97
C ASP A 2 -6.27 -2.51 -10.84
N VAL A 3 -7.50 -2.06 -11.11
CA VAL A 3 -8.61 -1.98 -10.14
C VAL A 3 -9.38 -3.30 -10.04
N LYS A 4 -9.21 -4.22 -11.00
CA LYS A 4 -9.88 -5.54 -11.00
C LYS A 4 -9.71 -6.36 -9.72
N PRO A 5 -8.53 -6.43 -9.08
CA PRO A 5 -8.35 -7.19 -7.85
C PRO A 5 -9.18 -6.65 -6.67
N TYR A 6 -9.57 -5.38 -6.74
CA TYR A 6 -10.22 -4.66 -5.65
C TYR A 6 -11.76 -4.71 -5.73
N ILE A 7 -12.33 -5.15 -6.85
CA ILE A 7 -13.78 -5.12 -7.07
C ILE A 7 -14.55 -6.00 -6.08
N ASP A 8 -14.00 -7.17 -5.76
CA ASP A 8 -14.58 -8.12 -4.81
C ASP A 8 -13.98 -7.96 -3.40
N TYR A 9 -13.07 -7.00 -3.20
CA TYR A 9 -12.32 -6.82 -1.95
C TYR A 9 -13.05 -5.92 -0.93
N PHE A 10 -13.82 -4.94 -1.41
CA PHE A 10 -14.50 -3.98 -0.55
C PHE A 10 -16.00 -4.29 -0.43
N GLU A 11 -16.43 -4.74 0.75
CA GLU A 11 -17.87 -4.98 1.06
C GLU A 11 -18.74 -3.72 0.85
N GLU A 12 -18.14 -2.53 0.96
CA GLU A 12 -18.81 -1.24 0.82
C GLU A 12 -19.39 -1.00 -0.58
N ILE A 13 -18.82 -1.59 -1.63
CA ILE A 13 -19.32 -1.51 -3.01
C ILE A 13 -19.91 -2.83 -3.52
N ALA A 14 -19.75 -3.92 -2.77
CA ALA A 14 -20.18 -5.26 -3.17
C ALA A 14 -21.68 -5.39 -3.48
N HIS A 15 -22.52 -4.47 -2.97
CA HIS A 15 -23.96 -4.43 -3.19
C HIS A 15 -24.39 -3.68 -4.47
N LEU A 16 -23.47 -2.97 -5.13
CA LEU A 16 -23.74 -2.21 -6.35
C LEU A 16 -23.57 -3.07 -7.62
N GLU A 17 -24.16 -2.62 -8.72
CA GLU A 17 -23.94 -3.24 -10.04
C GLU A 17 -22.46 -3.14 -10.45
N ARG A 18 -21.95 -4.20 -11.09
CA ARG A 18 -20.52 -4.37 -11.40
C ARG A 18 -19.92 -3.21 -12.19
N ASP A 19 -20.68 -2.63 -13.12
CA ASP A 19 -20.26 -1.46 -13.90
C ASP A 19 -20.08 -0.23 -12.99
N LYS A 20 -20.99 -0.01 -12.03
CA LYS A 20 -20.87 1.08 -11.05
C LYS A 20 -19.73 0.86 -10.06
N GLN A 21 -19.43 -0.39 -9.72
CA GLN A 21 -18.27 -0.71 -8.88
C GLN A 21 -16.96 -0.32 -9.57
N PHE A 22 -16.83 -0.60 -10.88
CA PHE A 22 -15.67 -0.19 -11.66
C PHE A 22 -15.55 1.33 -11.74
N ASP A 23 -16.63 2.04 -12.08
CA ASP A 23 -16.64 3.51 -12.17
C ASP A 23 -16.25 4.16 -10.83
N LEU A 24 -16.78 3.69 -9.70
CA LEU A 24 -16.45 4.23 -8.37
C LEU A 24 -15.00 3.94 -7.96
N LEU A 25 -14.48 2.75 -8.27
CA LEU A 25 -13.08 2.41 -8.03
C LEU A 25 -12.13 3.26 -8.88
N GLU A 26 -12.50 3.51 -10.14
CA GLU A 26 -11.72 4.36 -11.04
C GLU A 26 -11.72 5.82 -10.57
N GLN A 27 -12.89 6.36 -10.19
CA GLN A 27 -13.00 7.69 -9.60
C GLN A 27 -12.25 7.82 -8.27
N ALA A 28 -12.30 6.80 -7.40
CA ALA A 28 -11.53 6.79 -6.16
C ALA A 28 -10.01 6.82 -6.45
N CYS A 29 -9.56 6.06 -7.44
CA CYS A 29 -8.17 6.07 -7.90
C CYS A 29 -7.77 7.43 -8.48
N GLU A 30 -8.63 8.03 -9.32
CA GLU A 30 -8.42 9.38 -9.85
C GLU A 30 -8.37 10.43 -8.76
N GLN A 31 -9.26 10.37 -7.75
CA GLN A 31 -9.27 11.32 -6.63
C GLN A 31 -7.98 11.25 -5.81
N ILE A 32 -7.47 10.04 -5.56
CA ILE A 32 -6.19 9.82 -4.87
C ILE A 32 -5.02 10.37 -5.69
N ASN A 33 -5.02 10.18 -7.01
CA ASN A 33 -3.99 10.73 -7.90
C ASN A 33 -4.15 12.25 -8.12
N ALA A 34 -5.36 12.79 -8.10
CA ALA A 34 -5.61 14.22 -8.25
C ALA A 34 -5.16 14.99 -7.00
N SER A 35 -5.23 14.35 -5.83
CA SER A 35 -4.76 14.92 -4.56
C SER A 35 -3.22 15.06 -4.48
N SER A 36 -2.44 14.48 -5.41
CA SER A 36 -0.99 14.65 -5.41
C SER A 36 -0.37 14.50 -6.82
N PRO A 37 0.49 15.42 -7.27
CA PRO A 37 1.16 15.33 -8.58
C PRO A 37 2.16 14.16 -8.68
N LEU A 38 2.39 13.46 -7.57
CA LEU A 38 3.28 12.31 -7.47
C LEU A 38 2.46 11.03 -7.47
N PRO A 39 2.95 9.96 -8.11
CA PRO A 39 2.25 8.68 -8.11
C PRO A 39 2.30 8.08 -6.71
N VAL A 40 1.21 8.27 -5.96
CA VAL A 40 1.13 8.04 -4.51
C VAL A 40 1.39 6.58 -4.14
N PHE A 41 0.81 5.65 -4.90
CA PHE A 41 0.95 4.21 -4.68
C PHE A 41 2.40 3.70 -4.80
N PRO A 42 3.13 3.92 -5.91
CA PRO A 42 4.53 3.49 -6.01
C PRO A 42 5.43 4.28 -5.06
N LEU A 43 5.12 5.55 -4.76
CA LEU A 43 5.89 6.34 -3.80
C LEU A 43 5.82 5.74 -2.38
N ILE A 44 4.62 5.37 -1.92
CA ILE A 44 4.42 4.67 -0.64
C ILE A 44 5.18 3.35 -0.63
N THR A 45 5.07 2.58 -1.71
CA THR A 45 5.73 1.28 -1.82
C THR A 45 7.25 1.43 -1.68
N HIS A 46 7.83 2.43 -2.34
CA HIS A 46 9.26 2.72 -2.28
C HIS A 46 9.71 3.28 -0.93
N LEU A 47 8.93 4.19 -0.32
CA LEU A 47 9.22 4.75 1.01
C LEU A 47 9.22 3.67 2.08
N VAL A 48 8.21 2.79 2.08
CA VAL A 48 8.12 1.68 3.03
C VAL A 48 9.30 0.73 2.86
N ARG A 49 9.67 0.40 1.61
CA ARG A 49 10.83 -0.46 1.32
C ARG A 49 12.16 0.17 1.76
N LEU A 50 12.36 1.45 1.48
CA LEU A 50 13.55 2.21 1.90
C LEU A 50 13.65 2.31 3.42
N GLY A 51 12.54 2.63 4.08
CA GLY A 51 12.46 2.74 5.54
C GLY A 51 12.81 1.41 6.22
N LEU A 52 12.24 0.30 5.76
CA LEU A 52 12.54 -1.03 6.30
C LEU A 52 14.00 -1.44 6.05
N LEU A 53 14.54 -1.19 4.86
CA LEU A 53 15.96 -1.46 4.58
C LEU A 53 16.88 -0.66 5.49
N LEU A 54 16.63 0.64 5.65
CA LEU A 54 17.41 1.51 6.54
C LEU A 54 17.32 1.06 7.99
N LEU A 55 16.12 0.71 8.46
CA LEU A 55 15.89 0.26 9.84
C LEU A 55 16.58 -1.08 10.11
N LEU A 56 16.58 -1.99 9.14
CA LEU A 56 17.23 -3.29 9.27
C LEU A 56 18.75 -3.19 9.18
N LEU A 57 19.29 -2.38 8.26
CA LEU A 57 20.72 -2.11 8.17
C LEU A 57 21.22 -1.37 9.42
N GLY A 58 20.54 -0.30 9.82
CA GLY A 58 20.91 0.50 10.98
C GLY A 58 20.76 -0.29 12.29
N GLY A 59 19.66 -1.01 12.46
CA GLY A 59 19.39 -1.82 13.64
C GLY A 59 20.35 -3.01 13.77
N SER A 60 20.61 -3.73 12.68
CA SER A 60 21.58 -4.85 12.69
C SER A 60 23.01 -4.37 12.91
N TYR A 61 23.38 -3.19 12.40
CA TYR A 61 24.68 -2.57 12.66
C TYR A 61 24.88 -2.27 14.15
N LEU A 62 23.92 -1.59 14.78
CA LEU A 62 24.02 -1.17 16.18
C LEU A 62 23.96 -2.32 17.18
N LEU A 63 23.18 -3.36 16.90
CA LEU A 63 22.95 -4.46 17.85
C LEU A 63 23.91 -5.64 17.71
N PHE A 64 24.36 -5.96 16.48
CA PHE A 64 25.03 -7.23 16.19
C PHE A 64 26.28 -7.11 15.31
N GLY A 65 26.77 -5.88 15.07
CA GLY A 65 28.06 -5.66 14.41
C GLY A 65 28.16 -6.25 12.99
N LEU A 66 27.08 -6.18 12.20
CA LEU A 66 27.06 -6.60 10.78
C LEU A 66 27.21 -8.12 10.56
N THR A 67 26.64 -8.95 11.45
CA THR A 67 26.56 -10.40 11.20
C THR A 67 25.68 -10.70 9.98
N ILE A 68 26.27 -11.28 8.93
CA ILE A 68 25.65 -11.52 7.61
C ILE A 68 24.32 -12.27 7.69
N TRP A 69 24.22 -13.27 8.57
CA TRP A 69 22.99 -14.06 8.76
C TRP A 69 21.82 -13.24 9.31
N ILE A 70 22.10 -12.32 10.23
CA ILE A 70 21.09 -11.44 10.83
C ILE A 70 20.61 -10.44 9.77
N LEU A 71 21.53 -9.90 8.95
CA LEU A 71 21.20 -9.04 7.82
C LEU A 71 20.34 -9.74 6.77
N ALA A 72 20.64 -10.99 6.45
CA ALA A 72 19.85 -11.78 5.51
C ALA A 72 18.43 -12.01 6.03
N LEU A 73 18.28 -12.46 7.29
CA LEU A 73 16.97 -12.69 7.92
C LEU A 73 16.17 -11.39 8.03
N ALA A 74 16.84 -10.33 8.46
CA ALA A 74 16.31 -8.98 8.54
C ALA A 74 15.78 -8.54 7.17
N GLY A 75 16.58 -8.62 6.12
CA GLY A 75 16.17 -8.24 4.76
C GLY A 75 14.93 -9.00 4.26
N VAL A 76 14.85 -10.30 4.53
CA VAL A 76 13.67 -11.11 4.17
C VAL A 76 12.44 -10.65 4.93
N LEU A 77 12.53 -10.49 6.26
CA LEU A 77 11.42 -10.00 7.08
C LEU A 77 11.00 -8.58 6.69
N GLY A 78 11.96 -7.73 6.35
CA GLY A 78 11.70 -6.37 5.89
C GLY A 78 10.98 -6.31 4.56
N LEU A 79 11.36 -7.15 3.60
CA LEU A 79 10.65 -7.24 2.31
C LEU A 79 9.21 -7.73 2.48
N LEU A 80 9.00 -8.73 3.36
CA LEU A 80 7.67 -9.23 3.68
C LEU A 80 6.81 -8.17 4.37
N ALA A 81 7.36 -7.52 5.40
CA ALA A 81 6.69 -6.42 6.09
C ALA A 81 6.37 -5.25 5.14
N ALA A 82 7.29 -4.91 4.23
CA ALA A 82 7.08 -3.84 3.26
C ALA A 82 5.92 -4.14 2.31
N ARG A 83 5.80 -5.39 1.88
CA ARG A 83 4.67 -5.88 1.07
C ARG A 83 3.35 -5.71 1.80
N VAL A 84 3.26 -6.18 3.04
CA VAL A 84 2.02 -6.14 3.84
C VAL A 84 1.63 -4.70 4.18
N VAL A 85 2.58 -3.87 4.60
CA VAL A 85 2.31 -2.46 4.92
C VAL A 85 1.90 -1.69 3.68
N SER A 86 2.51 -1.97 2.52
CA SER A 86 2.13 -1.30 1.27
C SER A 86 0.73 -1.69 0.82
N SER A 87 0.29 -2.94 1.02
CA SER A 87 -1.09 -3.33 0.71
C SER A 87 -2.08 -2.69 1.69
N GLU A 88 -1.81 -2.73 2.99
CA GLU A 88 -2.65 -2.10 4.02
C GLU A 88 -2.84 -0.59 3.79
N ILE A 89 -1.77 0.14 3.46
CA ILE A 89 -1.87 1.59 3.17
C ILE A 89 -2.68 1.83 1.89
N THR A 90 -2.49 1.00 0.86
CA THR A 90 -3.24 1.09 -0.39
C THR A 90 -4.73 0.84 -0.14
N ASP A 91 -5.06 -0.19 0.64
CA ASP A 91 -6.43 -0.57 0.96
C ASP A 91 -7.13 0.50 1.79
N THR A 92 -6.44 1.05 2.80
CA THR A 92 -7.00 2.13 3.63
C THR A 92 -7.20 3.42 2.85
N LEU A 93 -6.30 3.76 1.92
CA LEU A 93 -6.48 4.92 1.03
C LEU A 93 -7.68 4.74 0.10
N ILE A 94 -7.81 3.57 -0.55
CA ILE A 94 -8.95 3.28 -1.42
C ILE A 94 -10.24 3.28 -0.62
N ARG A 95 -10.29 2.60 0.53
CA ARG A 95 -11.48 2.58 1.41
C ARG A 95 -11.90 3.98 1.84
N LYS A 96 -10.93 4.85 2.15
CA LYS A 96 -11.21 6.23 2.55
C LYS A 96 -11.77 7.07 1.39
N ALA A 97 -11.22 6.93 0.18
CA ALA A 97 -11.72 7.60 -1.01
C ALA A 97 -13.11 7.08 -1.42
N LEU A 98 -13.32 5.76 -1.36
CA LEU A 98 -14.61 5.13 -1.62
C LEU A 98 -15.68 5.63 -0.64
N LYS A 99 -15.34 5.72 0.65
CA LYS A 99 -16.23 6.22 1.68
C LYS A 99 -16.53 7.71 1.53
N SER A 100 -15.60 8.54 1.05
CA SER A 100 -15.93 9.93 0.72
C SER A 100 -16.87 10.02 -0.46
N LEU A 101 -16.65 9.23 -1.52
CA LEU A 101 -17.52 9.21 -2.71
C LEU A 101 -18.92 8.64 -2.42
N LEU A 102 -19.07 7.74 -1.44
CA LEU A 102 -20.35 7.19 -1.01
C LEU A 102 -21.12 8.09 -0.02
N LEU A 103 -20.43 9.05 0.61
CA LEU A 103 -21.03 10.04 1.52
C LEU A 103 -21.40 11.35 0.82
N GLU A 104 -20.91 11.55 -0.41
CA GLU A 104 -21.28 12.64 -1.32
C GLU A 104 -22.54 12.28 -2.13
#